data_AF-A0B724-F1
#
_entry.id   AF-A0B724-F1
#
_cell.length_a   1.000
_cell.length_b   1.000
_cell.length_c   1.000
_cell.angle_alpha   90.00
_cell.angle_beta   90.00
_cell.angle_gamma   90.00
#
_symmetry.space_group_name_H-M   'P 1'
#
loop_
_entity.id
_entity.type
_entity.pdbx_description
1 polymer ?
#
loop_
_entity_poly.entity_id
_entity_poly.type
_entity_poly.pdbx_seq_one_letter_code
_entity_poly.pdbx_strand_id
1 'polypeptide(L)'
;MPPVNKAIVFLGPEDCYGPCGCGMDMAILPVLVPKDWYLEECPPEVANDFFCMGEDFRRICGFSINNVFEYEMNGVEYFANFSCCRECAERAVSQGYAVWADRDYPMSLR
;
A
#
# COMPACT_ATOMS: atom_id res chain seq x y z
N MET A 1 6.89 -4.16 21.73
CA MET A 1 6.73 -4.49 20.31
C MET A 1 7.80 -3.72 19.55
N PRO A 2 8.57 -4.34 18.64
CA PRO A 2 9.46 -3.58 17.76
C PRO A 2 8.62 -2.52 17.02
N PRO A 3 9.22 -1.39 16.60
CA PRO A 3 8.50 -0.40 15.81
C PRO A 3 8.02 -1.08 14.53
N VAL A 4 6.70 -1.23 14.38
CA VAL A 4 6.11 -1.69 13.13
C VAL A 4 6.49 -0.65 12.08
N ASN A 5 7.26 -1.05 11.08
CA ASN A 5 7.50 -0.21 9.91
C ASN A 5 6.13 0.21 9.36
N LYS A 6 5.95 1.51 9.07
CA LYS A 6 4.65 2.05 8.67
C LYS A 6 4.54 2.06 7.16
N ALA A 7 3.34 1.76 6.64
CA ALA A 7 3.02 1.99 5.25
C ALA A 7 3.03 3.49 4.92
N ILE A 8 3.30 3.81 3.66
CA ILE A 8 3.41 5.19 3.20
C ILE A 8 2.35 5.41 2.13
N VAL A 9 1.43 6.34 2.40
CA VAL A 9 0.35 6.71 1.49
C VAL A 9 0.71 8.02 0.78
N PHE A 10 0.61 8.03 -0.53
CA PHE A 10 0.93 9.19 -1.36
C PHE A 10 -0.35 9.89 -1.83
N LEU A 11 -0.34 11.22 -1.90
CA LEU A 11 -1.47 12.05 -2.35
C LEU A 11 -1.51 12.26 -3.88
N GLY A 12 -0.62 11.60 -4.63
CA GLY A 12 -0.47 11.76 -6.07
C GLY A 12 -1.51 10.97 -6.89
N PRO A 13 -1.73 11.34 -8.18
CA PRO A 13 -2.61 10.61 -9.06
C PRO A 13 -2.12 9.18 -9.25
N GLU A 14 -3.05 8.23 -9.19
CA GLU A 14 -2.78 6.83 -9.48
C GLU A 14 -2.94 6.53 -10.97
N ASP A 15 -2.08 5.63 -11.45
CA ASP A 15 -2.24 4.95 -12.75
C ASP A 15 -3.10 3.67 -12.61
N CYS A 16 -3.87 3.49 -11.52
CA CYS A 16 -4.53 2.20 -11.21
C CYS A 16 -6.02 2.23 -10.82
N TYR A 17 -6.65 1.10 -11.16
CA TYR A 17 -8.05 0.94 -11.53
C TYR A 17 -8.57 -0.40 -10.96
N GLY A 18 -8.94 -0.44 -9.68
CA GLY A 18 -9.53 -1.63 -9.07
C GLY A 18 -10.29 -1.31 -7.78
N PRO A 19 -11.20 -2.20 -7.34
CA PRO A 19 -11.93 -2.02 -6.09
C PRO A 19 -10.96 -2.09 -4.91
N CYS A 20 -11.14 -1.16 -3.96
CA CYS A 20 -10.43 -1.22 -2.69
C CYS A 20 -10.79 -2.50 -1.92
N GLY A 21 -9.89 -2.97 -1.04
CA GLY A 21 -10.13 -4.18 -0.23
C GLY A 21 -11.33 -4.08 0.71
N CYS A 22 -11.76 -2.86 1.05
CA CYS A 22 -12.99 -2.64 1.82
C CYS A 22 -14.27 -2.83 0.99
N GLY A 23 -14.18 -2.89 -0.34
CA GLY A 23 -15.34 -3.01 -1.25
C GLY A 23 -16.20 -1.75 -1.38
N MET A 24 -15.86 -0.65 -0.71
CA MET A 24 -16.70 0.56 -0.64
C MET A 24 -16.39 1.58 -1.74
N ASP A 25 -15.15 1.63 -2.23
CA ASP A 25 -14.68 2.66 -3.16
C ASP A 25 -13.54 2.14 -4.05
N MET A 26 -13.17 2.90 -5.07
CA MET A 26 -12.01 2.64 -5.89
C MET A 26 -10.72 2.89 -5.10
N ALA A 27 -9.73 2.04 -5.30
CA ALA A 27 -8.38 2.31 -4.84
C ALA A 27 -7.78 3.40 -5.74
N ILE A 28 -7.41 4.54 -5.14
CA ILE A 28 -6.95 5.74 -5.87
C ILE A 28 -5.70 6.38 -5.25
N LEU A 29 -5.25 5.89 -4.10
CA LEU A 29 -4.08 6.39 -3.38
C LEU A 29 -2.98 5.33 -3.40
N PRO A 30 -1.83 5.62 -4.03
CA PRO A 30 -0.75 4.65 -4.08
C PRO A 30 -0.12 4.49 -2.70
N VAL A 31 0.25 3.25 -2.38
CA VAL A 31 0.79 2.87 -1.08
C VAL A 31 2.09 2.09 -1.26
N LEU A 32 3.10 2.44 -0.48
CA LEU A 32 4.25 1.56 -0.22
C LEU A 32 3.98 0.79 1.08
N VAL A 33 3.97 -0.54 0.98
CA VAL A 33 3.72 -1.41 2.13
C VAL A 33 5.05 -2.00 2.60
N PRO A 34 5.38 -1.98 3.89
CA PRO A 34 6.61 -2.60 4.39
C PRO A 34 6.67 -4.08 4.03
N LYS A 35 7.82 -4.53 3.54
CA LYS A 35 8.06 -5.92 3.12
C LYS A 35 7.79 -6.89 4.27
N ASP A 36 8.17 -6.50 5.49
CA ASP A 36 8.00 -7.30 6.70
C ASP A 36 6.54 -7.69 6.98
N TRP A 37 5.56 -6.84 6.60
CA TRP A 37 4.14 -7.17 6.76
C TRP A 37 3.72 -8.39 5.94
N TYR A 38 4.42 -8.69 4.85
CA TYR A 38 4.12 -9.84 3.99
C TYR A 38 5.00 -11.04 4.31
N LEU A 39 6.22 -10.83 4.79
CA LEU A 39 7.17 -11.90 5.09
C LEU A 39 7.03 -12.45 6.51
N GLU A 40 6.69 -11.61 7.49
CA GLU A 40 6.69 -11.95 8.92
C GLU A 40 5.29 -12.04 9.55
N GLU A 41 4.25 -12.14 8.72
CA GLU A 41 2.82 -12.07 9.07
C GLU A 41 2.25 -10.64 9.10
N CYS A 42 1.11 -10.47 8.41
CA CYS A 42 0.45 -9.17 8.29
C CYS A 42 -0.08 -8.73 9.66
N PRO A 43 0.18 -7.48 10.11
CA PRO A 43 -0.37 -7.00 11.37
C PRO A 43 -1.89 -7.22 11.42
N PRO A 44 -2.44 -7.77 12.51
CA PRO A 44 -3.88 -8.07 12.62
C PRO A 44 -4.77 -6.86 12.34
N GLU A 45 -4.32 -5.66 12.73
CA GLU A 45 -5.01 -4.39 12.49
C GLU A 45 -5.15 -4.11 10.98
N VAL A 46 -4.09 -4.35 10.21
CA VAL A 46 -4.07 -4.18 8.75
C VAL A 46 -5.01 -5.19 8.07
N ALA A 47 -5.00 -6.43 8.54
CA ALA A 47 -5.86 -7.49 8.02
C ALA A 47 -7.35 -7.24 8.30
N ASN A 48 -7.69 -6.80 9.51
CA ASN A 48 -9.07 -6.50 9.88
C ASN A 48 -9.64 -5.29 9.11
N ASP A 49 -8.77 -4.33 8.76
CA ASP A 49 -9.17 -3.14 8.01
C ASP A 49 -9.13 -3.32 6.49
N PHE A 50 -8.77 -4.51 5.99
CA PHE A 50 -8.62 -4.80 4.55
C PHE A 50 -7.69 -3.81 3.82
N PHE A 51 -6.76 -3.17 4.54
CA PHE A 51 -5.91 -2.14 3.99
C PHE A 51 -4.93 -2.75 3.00
N CYS A 52 -4.87 -2.21 1.77
CA CYS A 52 -4.09 -2.74 0.65
C CYS A 52 -4.42 -4.20 0.25
N MET A 53 -5.59 -4.71 0.63
CA MET A 53 -6.07 -6.07 0.28
C MET A 53 -7.01 -6.11 -0.92
N GLY A 54 -7.21 -4.97 -1.61
CA GLY A 54 -8.08 -4.89 -2.79
C GLY A 54 -7.60 -5.73 -3.97
N GLU A 55 -8.44 -5.89 -4.96
CA GLU A 55 -8.06 -6.53 -6.22
C GLU A 55 -7.36 -5.49 -7.10
N ASP A 56 -6.03 -5.49 -7.08
CA ASP A 56 -5.28 -4.73 -8.07
C ASP A 56 -5.18 -5.59 -9.34
N PHE A 57 -5.81 -5.14 -10.42
CA PHE A 57 -5.77 -5.83 -11.71
C PHE A 57 -4.35 -6.04 -12.23
N ARG A 58 -3.36 -5.23 -11.83
CA ARG A 58 -1.93 -5.47 -12.14
C ARG A 58 -1.42 -6.75 -11.47
N ARG A 59 -1.88 -7.05 -10.26
CA ARG A 59 -1.52 -8.27 -9.50
C ARG A 59 -2.23 -9.52 -10.03
N ILE A 60 -3.48 -9.37 -10.52
CA ILE A 60 -4.33 -10.51 -10.91
C ILE A 60 -4.13 -10.91 -12.37
N CYS A 61 -4.09 -9.95 -13.29
CA CYS A 61 -4.14 -10.25 -14.73
C CYS A 61 -2.78 -10.54 -15.37
N GLY A 62 -1.69 -10.60 -14.59
CA GLY A 62 -0.36 -10.92 -15.10
C GLY A 62 0.16 -9.95 -16.17
N PHE A 63 -0.47 -8.77 -16.33
CA PHE A 63 -0.04 -7.74 -17.28
C PHE A 63 1.35 -7.18 -16.94
N SER A 64 1.82 -7.35 -15.70
CA SER A 64 3.24 -7.33 -15.37
C SER A 64 3.68 -8.74 -15.01
N ILE A 65 4.35 -9.43 -15.93
CA ILE A 65 4.94 -10.76 -15.70
C ILE A 65 5.94 -10.78 -14.53
N ASN A 66 6.32 -9.65 -13.93
CA ASN A 66 7.15 -9.62 -12.72
C ASN A 66 6.88 -8.38 -11.84
N ASN A 67 6.98 -8.60 -10.53
CA ASN A 67 7.39 -7.67 -9.46
C ASN A 67 6.34 -6.82 -8.75
N VAL A 68 5.92 -7.31 -7.58
CA VAL A 68 5.98 -6.47 -6.38
C VAL A 68 7.40 -5.86 -6.36
N PHE A 69 7.53 -4.56 -6.66
CA PHE A 69 8.85 -3.94 -6.69
C PHE A 69 9.31 -3.69 -5.27
N GLU A 70 10.47 -4.26 -4.94
CA GLU A 70 11.19 -3.93 -3.73
C GLU A 70 11.80 -2.53 -3.89
N TYR A 71 11.48 -1.65 -2.95
CA TYR A 71 11.95 -0.29 -2.90
C TYR A 71 12.52 -0.03 -1.51
N GLU A 72 13.84 0.17 -1.44
CA GLU A 72 14.47 0.57 -0.20
C GLU A 72 14.33 2.07 0.01
N MET A 73 13.88 2.46 1.20
CA MET A 73 13.82 3.85 1.62
C MET A 73 14.23 3.98 3.07
N ASN A 74 15.28 4.76 3.34
CA ASN A 74 15.82 4.99 4.69
C ASN A 74 16.15 3.69 5.44
N GLY A 75 16.66 2.66 4.75
CA GLY A 75 16.98 1.37 5.33
C GLY A 75 15.78 0.46 5.63
N VAL A 76 14.59 0.80 5.14
CA VAL A 76 13.38 -0.05 5.21
C VAL A 76 13.03 -0.51 3.80
N GLU A 77 12.80 -1.81 3.63
CA GLU A 77 12.34 -2.40 2.37
C GLU A 77 10.82 -2.30 2.26
N TYR A 78 10.35 -1.74 1.15
CA TYR A 78 8.94 -1.60 0.83
C TYR A 78 8.58 -2.37 -0.42
N PHE A 79 7.34 -2.77 -0.49
CA PHE A 79 6.68 -3.29 -1.65
C PHE A 79 5.80 -2.21 -2.28
N ALA A 80 5.99 -1.98 -3.57
CA ALA A 80 5.19 -1.06 -4.38
C ALA A 80 4.00 -1.77 -5.07
N ASN A 81 3.24 -1.02 -5.87
CA ASN A 81 2.03 -1.49 -6.56
C ASN A 81 0.88 -1.88 -5.63
N PHE A 82 0.77 -1.21 -4.49
CA PHE A 82 -0.41 -1.24 -3.65
C PHE A 82 -1.18 0.07 -3.75
N SER A 83 -2.48 -0.03 -3.56
CA SER A 83 -3.38 1.10 -3.59
C SER A 83 -4.51 0.93 -2.59
N CYS A 84 -5.06 2.07 -2.15
CA CYS A 84 -6.21 2.07 -1.25
C CYS A 84 -7.15 3.25 -1.55
N CYS A 85 -8.39 3.18 -1.08
CA CYS A 85 -9.28 4.34 -1.09
C CYS A 85 -8.88 5.33 0.01
N ARG A 86 -9.37 6.57 -0.09
CA ARG A 86 -9.08 7.63 0.85
C ARG A 86 -9.49 7.30 2.29
N GLU A 87 -10.68 6.73 2.47
CA GLU A 87 -11.21 6.38 3.79
C GLU A 87 -10.31 5.35 4.50
N CYS A 88 -9.90 4.29 3.78
CA CYS A 88 -8.99 3.29 4.33
C CYS A 88 -7.61 3.88 4.66
N ALA A 89 -7.10 4.82 3.85
CA ALA A 89 -5.84 5.50 4.13
C ALA A 89 -5.92 6.41 5.37
N GLU A 90 -6.99 7.18 5.51
CA GLU A 90 -7.21 8.03 6.68
C GLU A 90 -7.34 7.18 7.96
N ARG A 91 -8.07 6.07 7.88
CA ARG A 91 -8.18 5.10 8.97
C ARG A 91 -6.81 4.52 9.33
N ALA A 92 -6.03 4.08 8.35
CA ALA A 92 -4.70 3.51 8.55
C ALA A 92 -3.72 4.48 9.23
N VAL A 93 -3.76 5.75 8.85
CA VAL A 93 -2.96 6.80 9.48
C VAL A 93 -3.45 7.06 10.91
N SER A 94 -4.76 7.09 11.14
CA SER A 94 -5.32 7.30 12.49
C SER A 94 -4.97 6.18 13.48
N GLN A 95 -4.89 4.94 12.98
CA GLN A 95 -4.54 3.76 13.77
C GLN A 95 -3.03 3.56 13.92
N GLY A 96 -2.23 4.35 13.21
CA GLY A 96 -0.78 4.45 13.41
C GLY A 96 0.08 3.46 12.63
N TYR A 97 -0.52 2.60 11.79
CA TYR A 97 0.20 1.66 10.93
C TYR A 97 0.51 2.24 9.54
N ALA A 98 0.03 3.43 9.20
CA ALA A 98 0.43 4.17 8.01
C ALA A 98 0.80 5.64 8.30
N VAL A 99 1.46 6.29 7.35
CA VAL A 99 1.76 7.73 7.33
C VAL A 99 1.51 8.31 5.95
N TRP A 100 1.17 9.60 5.90
CA TRP A 100 1.15 10.35 4.65
C TRP A 100 2.57 10.70 4.21
N ALA A 101 2.83 10.55 2.92
CA ALA A 101 4.02 11.09 2.28
C ALA A 101 3.90 12.62 2.16
N ASP A 102 5.01 13.31 2.43
CA ASP A 102 5.20 14.74 2.18
C ASP A 102 5.67 15.04 0.75
N ARG A 103 5.70 14.01 -0.10
CA ARG A 103 6.25 14.02 -1.46
C ARG A 103 5.41 13.18 -2.41
N ASP A 104 5.63 13.35 -3.71
CA ASP A 104 4.95 12.58 -4.74
C ASP A 104 5.41 11.12 -4.80
N TYR A 105 4.54 10.26 -5.32
CA TYR A 105 4.87 8.86 -5.57
C TYR A 105 6.01 8.74 -6.60
N PRO A 106 7.09 7.98 -6.31
CA PRO A 106 8.28 7.95 -7.16
C PRO A 106 7.96 7.55 -8.60
N MET A 107 8.41 8.34 -9.57
CA MET A 107 8.20 8.08 -11.01
C MET A 107 8.75 6.73 -11.48
N SER A 108 9.80 6.22 -10.83
CA SER A 108 10.39 4.91 -11.12
C SER A 108 9.51 3.72 -10.69
N LEU A 109 8.45 3.98 -9.92
CA LEU A 109 7.53 2.98 -9.40
C LEU A 109 6.11 3.11 -10.01
N ARG A 110 5.94 4.00 -10.99
CA ARG A 110 4.71 4.15 -11.77
C ARG A 110 4.68 3.18 -12.94
#